data_AF-A0A397DTL5-F1
#
_entry.id   AF-A0A397DTL5-F1
#
_cell.length_a   1.000
_cell.length_b   1.000
_cell.length_c   1.000
_cell.angle_alpha   90.00
_cell.angle_beta   90.00
_cell.angle_gamma   90.00
#
_symmetry.space_group_name_H-M   'P 1'
#
loop_
_entity.id
_entity.type
_entity.pdbx_description
1 polymer ?
#
loop_
_entity_poly.entity_id
_entity_poly.type
_entity_poly.pdbx_seq_one_letter_code
_entity_poly.pdbx_strand_id
1 'polypeptide(L)'
;MLVNNITKCYNADQTGVFYEYLPKRTINARGVKTVWVRCGGKDKERATAMLLGDSEGNKYPLFIVLKQKKSTIATTVRANINDRNGLGVFVWREVFPLMEQWPSKIYGNPTAWWNEDISVAFLRFHFGSRPNMDEKILLIWDDFSAHFTDKV
;
A
#
# COMPACT_ATOMS: atom_id res chain seq x y z
N MET A 1 -21.93 -10.01 27.98
CA MET A 1 -22.25 -8.67 27.46
C MET A 1 -21.05 -8.17 26.69
N LEU A 2 -21.22 -7.69 25.46
CA LEU A 2 -20.16 -6.98 24.76
C LEU A 2 -19.92 -5.67 25.52
N VAL A 3 -18.74 -5.49 26.11
CA VAL A 3 -18.38 -4.22 26.77
C VAL A 3 -18.44 -3.12 25.70
N ASN A 4 -19.10 -2.00 26.00
CA ASN A 4 -19.27 -0.85 25.10
C ASN A 4 -20.12 -1.08 23.84
N ASN A 5 -20.85 -2.20 23.71
CA ASN A 5 -21.64 -2.58 22.53
C ASN A 5 -20.83 -2.65 21.22
N ILE A 6 -19.52 -2.93 21.30
CA ILE A 6 -18.68 -3.14 20.12
C ILE A 6 -18.96 -4.54 19.56
N THR A 7 -19.37 -4.62 18.30
CA THR A 7 -19.72 -5.90 17.66
C THR A 7 -18.54 -6.54 16.95
N LYS A 8 -17.62 -5.74 16.42
CA LYS A 8 -16.46 -6.21 15.65
C LYS A 8 -15.23 -5.35 15.91
N CYS A 9 -14.09 -6.01 16.09
CA CYS A 9 -12.80 -5.37 16.20
C CYS A 9 -12.00 -5.58 14.92
N TYR A 10 -11.31 -4.56 14.47
CA TYR A 10 -10.42 -4.56 13.33
C TYR A 10 -9.02 -4.23 13.80
N ASN A 11 -8.01 -4.89 13.23
CA ASN A 11 -6.61 -4.55 13.40
C ASN A 11 -6.07 -4.14 12.03
N ALA A 12 -5.51 -2.93 11.98
CA ALA A 12 -4.76 -2.44 10.83
C ALA A 12 -3.30 -2.23 11.22
N ASP A 13 -2.39 -2.69 10.36
CA ASP A 13 -0.96 -2.57 10.57
C ASP A 13 -0.21 -2.41 9.24
N GLN A 14 0.89 -1.66 9.28
CA GLN A 14 1.75 -1.39 8.13
C GLN A 14 2.96 -2.31 8.14
N THR A 15 3.22 -2.96 7.00
CA THR A 15 4.40 -3.81 6.85
C THR A 15 5.15 -3.53 5.56
N GLY A 16 6.48 -3.59 5.63
CA GLY A 16 7.35 -3.52 4.47
C GLY A 16 7.34 -4.86 3.72
N VAL A 17 6.89 -4.85 2.48
CA VAL A 17 6.99 -5.98 1.57
C VAL A 17 8.26 -5.82 0.74
N PHE A 18 9.29 -6.58 1.12
CA PHE A 18 10.55 -6.65 0.38
C PHE A 18 10.42 -7.64 -0.77
N TYR A 19 10.95 -7.26 -1.93
CA TYR A 19 11.00 -8.15 -3.08
C TYR A 19 12.39 -8.09 -3.70
N GLU A 20 12.97 -9.27 -3.93
CA GLU A 20 14.20 -9.38 -4.70
C GLU A 20 13.83 -9.50 -6.18
N TYR A 21 14.40 -8.63 -7.00
CA TYR A 21 14.39 -8.88 -8.44
C TYR A 21 15.47 -9.90 -8.76
N LEU A 22 15.05 -11.03 -9.30
CA LEU A 22 15.98 -11.97 -9.91
C LEU A 22 16.73 -11.26 -11.05
N PRO A 23 18.06 -11.37 -11.12
CA PRO A 23 18.82 -10.78 -12.21
C PRO A 23 18.38 -11.35 -13.55
N LYS A 24 18.33 -10.49 -14.59
CA LYS A 24 17.97 -10.90 -15.96
C LYS A 24 18.90 -11.94 -16.58
N ARG A 25 20.07 -12.20 -15.97
CA ARG A 25 21.05 -13.20 -16.42
C ARG A 25 21.54 -14.01 -15.22
N THR A 26 21.14 -15.27 -15.17
CA THR A 26 21.51 -16.25 -14.14
C THR A 26 22.64 -17.20 -14.58
N ILE A 27 23.01 -17.19 -15.86
CA ILE A 27 23.93 -18.16 -16.46
C ILE A 27 25.24 -17.47 -16.82
N ASN A 28 26.36 -18.01 -16.32
CA ASN A 28 27.69 -17.59 -16.73
C ASN A 28 28.14 -18.38 -17.96
N ALA A 29 29.05 -17.81 -18.76
CA ALA A 29 29.63 -18.51 -19.90
C ALA A 29 30.41 -19.77 -19.45
N ARG A 30 30.43 -20.80 -20.29
CA ARG A 30 31.17 -22.05 -20.03
C ARG A 30 32.66 -21.74 -19.84
N GLY A 31 33.27 -22.24 -18.75
CA GLY A 31 34.71 -22.09 -18.46
C GLY A 31 35.07 -21.02 -17.41
N VAL A 32 34.11 -20.35 -16.78
CA VAL A 32 34.40 -19.44 -15.66
C VAL A 32 34.89 -20.21 -14.43
N LYS A 33 35.98 -19.73 -13.80
CA LYS A 33 36.57 -20.32 -12.59
C LYS A 33 35.69 -20.16 -11.34
N THR A 34 34.83 -19.16 -11.30
CA THR A 34 33.97 -18.86 -10.15
C THR A 34 32.57 -18.48 -10.63
N VAL A 35 31.55 -19.14 -10.09
CA VAL A 35 30.14 -18.87 -10.35
C VAL A 35 29.60 -18.06 -9.18
N TRP A 36 29.32 -16.78 -9.42
CA TRP A 36 28.65 -15.92 -8.45
C TRP A 36 27.14 -16.11 -8.52
N VAL A 37 26.49 -16.28 -7.36
CA VAL A 37 25.04 -16.04 -7.25
C VAL A 37 24.85 -14.54 -7.44
N ARG A 38 24.26 -14.16 -8.56
CA ARG A 38 23.95 -12.75 -8.83
C ARG A 38 22.65 -12.44 -8.10
N CYS A 39 22.69 -11.45 -7.21
CA CYS A 39 21.48 -10.83 -6.66
C CYS A 39 21.18 -9.57 -7.48
N GLY A 40 19.91 -9.17 -7.54
CA GLY A 40 19.49 -7.97 -8.28
C GLY A 40 20.04 -6.65 -7.70
N GLY A 41 20.71 -6.71 -6.54
CA GLY A 41 21.18 -5.53 -5.79
C GLY A 41 20.02 -4.67 -5.25
N LYS A 42 18.80 -5.21 -5.30
CA LYS A 42 17.55 -4.53 -4.98
C LYS A 42 16.88 -5.06 -3.72
N ASP A 43 17.62 -5.74 -2.86
CA ASP A 43 17.14 -6.30 -1.56
C ASP A 43 16.59 -5.23 -0.59
N LYS A 44 16.63 -3.95 -0.98
CA LYS A 44 16.10 -2.81 -0.24
C LYS A 44 14.98 -2.06 -0.97
N GLU A 45 14.58 -2.51 -2.17
CA GLU A 45 13.35 -2.04 -2.78
C GLU A 45 12.18 -2.73 -2.07
N ARG A 46 11.27 -1.91 -1.55
CA ARG A 46 10.11 -2.36 -0.81
C ARG A 46 8.88 -1.59 -1.24
N ALA A 47 7.75 -2.27 -1.22
CA ALA A 47 6.45 -1.65 -1.11
C ALA A 47 6.05 -1.62 0.37
N THR A 48 5.16 -0.71 0.74
CA THR A 48 4.51 -0.77 2.06
C THR A 48 3.09 -1.26 1.86
N ALA A 49 2.72 -2.34 2.54
CA ALA A 49 1.35 -2.83 2.56
C ALA A 49 0.70 -2.43 3.89
N MET A 50 -0.50 -1.88 3.83
CA MET A 50 -1.41 -1.83 4.97
C MET A 50 -2.29 -3.06 4.93
N LEU A 51 -2.24 -3.82 6.02
CA LEU A 51 -3.07 -4.98 6.25
C LEU A 51 -4.30 -4.56 7.04
N LEU A 52 -5.44 -5.21 6.80
CA LEU A 52 -6.63 -5.07 7.62
C LEU A 52 -7.24 -6.45 7.83
N GLY A 53 -7.44 -6.81 9.09
CA GLY A 53 -8.15 -8.03 9.49
C GLY A 53 -9.18 -7.73 10.58
N ASP A 54 -10.22 -8.56 10.66
CA ASP A 54 -11.22 -8.47 11.74
C ASP A 54 -11.07 -9.58 12.79
N SER A 55 -11.82 -9.45 13.88
CA SER A 55 -11.87 -10.39 15.01
C SER A 55 -12.42 -11.77 14.65
N GLU A 56 -13.00 -11.94 13.46
CA GLU A 56 -13.46 -13.23 12.93
C GLU A 56 -12.40 -13.90 12.05
N GLY A 57 -11.26 -13.24 11.81
CA GLY A 57 -10.17 -13.72 10.98
C GLY A 57 -10.34 -13.40 9.50
N ASN A 58 -11.33 -12.58 9.12
CA ASN A 58 -11.49 -12.13 7.74
C ASN A 58 -10.37 -11.15 7.39
N LYS A 59 -9.85 -11.27 6.15
CA LYS A 59 -8.85 -10.36 5.59
C LYS A 59 -9.50 -9.48 4.53
N TYR A 60 -9.12 -8.21 4.52
CA TYR A 60 -9.69 -7.21 3.63
C TYR A 60 -8.71 -6.81 2.52
N PRO A 61 -9.19 -6.16 1.44
CA PRO A 61 -8.33 -5.71 0.36
C PRO A 61 -7.18 -4.83 0.86
N LEU A 62 -5.99 -5.03 0.29
CA LEU A 62 -4.78 -4.35 0.73
C LEU A 62 -4.67 -2.95 0.16
N PHE A 63 -4.01 -2.07 0.89
CA PHE A 63 -3.51 -0.81 0.36
C PHE A 63 -1.98 -0.91 0.24
N ILE A 64 -1.48 -0.77 -0.98
CA ILE A 64 -0.06 -0.91 -1.32
C ILE A 64 0.49 0.46 -1.71
N VAL A 65 1.57 0.89 -1.08
CA VAL A 65 2.28 2.12 -1.43
C VAL A 65 3.62 1.79 -2.05
N LEU A 66 3.78 2.19 -3.30
CA LEU A 66 5.01 2.07 -4.07
C LEU A 66 5.85 3.34 -3.94
N LYS A 67 7.17 3.18 -3.96
CA LYS A 67 8.08 4.32 -4.03
C LYS A 67 7.97 5.00 -5.40
N GLN A 68 7.50 6.24 -5.44
CA GLN A 68 7.39 7.02 -6.67
C GLN A 68 8.07 8.38 -6.49
N LYS A 69 9.10 8.68 -7.30
CA LYS A 69 9.74 9.98 -7.24
C LYS A 69 8.76 11.06 -7.69
N LYS A 70 8.68 12.16 -6.93
CA LYS A 70 7.86 13.32 -7.30
C LYS A 70 8.36 13.91 -8.62
N SER A 71 7.43 14.25 -9.52
CA SER A 71 7.74 15.01 -10.73
C SER A 71 8.27 16.40 -10.35
N THR A 72 9.16 16.95 -11.18
CA THR A 72 9.61 18.34 -11.06
C THR A 72 8.60 19.34 -11.63
N ILE A 73 7.66 18.87 -12.45
CA ILE A 73 6.65 19.71 -13.11
C ILE A 73 5.39 19.77 -12.25
N ALA A 74 5.04 20.97 -11.76
CA ALA A 74 3.94 21.18 -10.81
C ALA A 74 2.57 20.68 -11.32
N THR A 75 2.26 20.90 -12.59
CA THR A 75 1.01 20.42 -13.21
C THR A 75 0.94 18.89 -13.23
N THR A 76 2.05 18.22 -13.54
CA THR A 76 2.16 16.76 -13.47
C THR A 76 2.05 16.24 -12.04
N VAL A 77 2.63 16.94 -11.06
CA VAL A 77 2.48 16.59 -9.63
C VAL A 77 1.00 16.60 -9.25
N ARG A 78 0.26 17.65 -9.60
CA ARG A 78 -1.16 17.77 -9.28
C ARG A 78 -1.99 16.68 -9.95
N ALA A 79 -1.77 16.42 -11.24
CA ALA A 79 -2.43 15.34 -11.96
C ALA A 79 -2.11 13.96 -11.38
N ASN A 80 -0.85 13.72 -10.98
CA ASN A 80 -0.48 12.45 -10.37
C ASN A 80 -1.20 12.24 -9.04
N ILE A 81 -1.25 13.26 -8.17
CA ILE A 81 -1.92 13.18 -6.86
C ILE A 81 -3.43 12.97 -7.03
N ASN A 82 -4.07 13.78 -7.87
CA ASN A 82 -5.53 13.81 -7.99
C ASN A 82 -6.11 12.64 -8.79
N ASP A 83 -5.43 12.26 -9.88
CA ASP A 83 -6.03 11.37 -10.89
C ASP A 83 -5.34 10.00 -10.95
N ARG A 84 -4.17 9.85 -10.31
CA ARG A 84 -3.29 8.68 -10.48
C ARG A 84 -2.74 8.15 -9.17
N ASN A 85 -3.39 8.44 -8.04
CA ASN A 85 -2.98 7.95 -6.71
C ASN A 85 -1.51 8.25 -6.36
N GLY A 86 -0.97 9.37 -6.83
CA GLY A 86 0.44 9.76 -6.65
C GLY A 86 1.42 9.07 -7.62
N LEU A 87 0.95 8.24 -8.55
CA LEU A 87 1.77 7.56 -9.55
C LEU A 87 1.99 8.41 -10.81
N GLY A 88 3.16 8.24 -11.43
CA GLY A 88 3.43 8.83 -12.75
C GLY A 88 2.62 8.14 -13.85
N VAL A 89 2.38 8.85 -14.96
CA VAL A 89 1.52 8.39 -16.07
C VAL A 89 1.85 7.01 -16.62
N PHE A 90 3.14 6.66 -16.72
CA PHE A 90 3.57 5.36 -17.25
C PHE A 90 3.27 4.22 -16.28
N VAL A 91 3.61 4.40 -15.00
CA VAL A 91 3.32 3.41 -13.96
C VAL A 91 1.81 3.28 -13.75
N TRP A 92 1.09 4.39 -13.80
CA TRP A 92 -0.37 4.39 -13.71
C TRP A 92 -1.03 3.52 -14.79
N ARG A 93 -0.54 3.57 -16.03
CA ARG A 93 -1.07 2.76 -17.13
C ARG A 93 -0.94 1.25 -16.87
N GLU A 94 0.05 0.83 -16.10
CA GLU A 94 0.24 -0.57 -15.71
C GLU A 94 -0.55 -0.93 -14.45
N VAL A 95 -0.61 -0.02 -13.48
CA VAL A 95 -1.23 -0.23 -12.17
C VAL A 95 -2.76 -0.13 -12.23
N PHE A 96 -3.32 0.77 -13.03
CA PHE A 96 -4.77 0.98 -13.10
C PHE A 96 -5.53 -0.29 -13.50
N PRO A 97 -5.14 -1.03 -14.58
CA PRO A 97 -5.79 -2.29 -14.91
C PRO A 97 -5.70 -3.34 -13.79
N LEU A 98 -4.59 -3.36 -13.03
CA LEU A 98 -4.44 -4.27 -11.89
C LEU A 98 -5.43 -3.94 -10.76
N MET A 99 -5.71 -2.66 -10.51
CA MET A 99 -6.70 -2.24 -9.51
C MET A 99 -8.16 -2.41 -9.98
N GLU A 100 -8.39 -2.55 -11.28
CA GLU A 100 -9.70 -2.98 -11.80
C GLU A 100 -9.88 -4.49 -11.67
N GLN A 101 -8.80 -5.26 -11.87
CA GLN A 101 -8.84 -6.71 -11.77
C GLN A 101 -8.85 -7.22 -10.32
N TRP A 102 -8.15 -6.53 -9.42
CA TRP A 102 -7.96 -6.95 -8.04
C TRP A 102 -8.50 -5.89 -7.06
N PRO A 103 -9.06 -6.30 -5.91
CA PRO A 103 -9.72 -5.37 -5.00
C PRO A 103 -8.74 -4.43 -4.28
N SER A 104 -7.45 -4.77 -4.25
CA SER A 104 -6.39 -3.98 -3.62
C SER A 104 -6.23 -2.61 -4.27
N LYS A 105 -5.87 -1.62 -3.46
CA LYS A 105 -5.58 -0.25 -3.92
C LYS A 105 -4.09 0.01 -3.90
N ILE A 106 -3.62 0.70 -4.93
CA ILE A 106 -2.19 0.97 -5.14
C ILE A 106 -1.99 2.47 -5.26
N TYR A 107 -1.04 2.97 -4.47
CA TYR A 107 -0.66 4.37 -4.39
C TYR A 107 0.84 4.54 -4.62
N GLY A 108 1.25 5.75 -5.00
CA GLY A 108 2.63 6.17 -5.12
C GLY A 108 2.96 7.28 -4.13
N ASN A 109 4.06 7.13 -3.39
CA ASN A 109 4.58 8.19 -2.52
C ASN A 109 6.11 8.22 -2.56
N PRO A 110 6.79 9.39 -2.57
CA PRO A 110 8.26 9.43 -2.60
C PRO A 110 8.96 8.71 -1.45
N THR A 111 8.33 8.66 -0.28
CA THR A 111 8.87 7.97 0.91
C THR A 111 8.56 6.48 0.93
N ALA A 112 7.69 5.99 0.03
CA ALA A 112 7.08 4.66 0.08
C ALA A 112 6.26 4.37 1.35
N TRP A 113 5.98 5.38 2.18
CA TRP A 113 5.13 5.28 3.37
C TRP A 113 3.77 5.92 3.11
N TRP A 114 2.82 5.73 4.01
CA TRP A 114 1.55 6.43 3.97
C TRP A 114 1.70 7.91 4.26
N ASN A 115 0.71 8.68 3.79
CA ASN A 115 0.47 10.05 4.20
C ASN A 115 -0.99 10.15 4.68
N GLU A 116 -1.36 11.29 5.24
CA GLU A 116 -2.72 11.55 5.74
C GLU A 116 -3.81 11.30 4.69
N ASP A 117 -3.58 11.63 3.41
CA ASP A 117 -4.57 11.44 2.36
C ASP A 117 -4.87 9.95 2.09
N ILE A 118 -3.82 9.11 2.12
CA ILE A 118 -3.97 7.65 2.00
C ILE A 118 -4.68 7.09 3.23
N SER A 119 -4.40 7.62 4.43
CA SER A 119 -5.11 7.26 5.66
C SER A 119 -6.62 7.50 5.55
N VAL A 120 -7.02 8.67 5.05
CA VAL A 120 -8.44 9.00 4.82
C VAL A 120 -9.04 8.11 3.73
N ALA A 121 -8.30 7.86 2.64
CA ALA A 121 -8.77 7.00 1.57
C ALA A 121 -9.03 5.56 2.05
N PHE A 122 -8.16 5.02 2.90
CA PHE A 122 -8.33 3.70 3.52
C PHE A 122 -9.58 3.64 4.40
N LEU A 123 -9.77 4.63 5.28
CA LEU A 123 -10.95 4.68 6.14
C LEU A 123 -12.25 4.77 5.32
N ARG A 124 -12.27 5.62 4.30
CA ARG A 124 -13.43 5.74 3.40
C ARG A 124 -13.70 4.44 2.64
N PHE A 125 -12.66 3.79 2.11
CA PHE A 125 -12.80 2.57 1.34
C PHE A 125 -13.34 1.40 2.17
N HIS A 126 -12.83 1.19 3.38
CA HIS A 126 -13.25 0.05 4.21
C HIS A 126 -14.47 0.33 5.10
N PHE A 127 -14.64 1.57 5.57
CA PHE A 127 -15.62 1.89 6.60
C PHE A 127 -16.61 3.00 6.20
N GLY A 128 -16.36 3.72 5.11
CA GLY A 128 -17.20 4.86 4.68
C GLY A 128 -18.55 4.49 4.08
N SER A 129 -18.80 3.20 3.82
CA SER A 129 -20.07 2.71 3.26
C SER A 129 -20.49 1.38 3.89
N ARG A 130 -20.31 1.25 5.21
CA ARG A 130 -20.77 0.05 5.93
C ARG A 130 -22.29 -0.08 5.82
N PRO A 131 -22.84 -1.31 5.72
CA PRO A 131 -24.28 -1.53 5.66
C PRO A 131 -25.04 -0.96 6.86
N ASN A 132 -24.42 -1.00 8.05
CA ASN A 132 -24.94 -0.40 9.26
C ASN A 132 -23.92 0.58 9.84
N MET A 133 -24.20 1.88 9.73
CA MET A 133 -23.32 2.92 10.25
C MET A 133 -23.47 3.13 11.76
N ASP A 134 -24.62 2.75 12.33
CA ASP A 134 -24.90 2.84 13.76
C ASP A 134 -24.23 1.72 14.58
N GLU A 135 -23.82 0.64 13.89
CA GLU A 135 -23.05 -0.43 14.49
C GLU A 135 -21.70 0.09 14.99
N LYS A 136 -21.46 -0.10 16.29
CA LYS A 136 -20.18 0.24 16.90
C LYS A 136 -19.15 -0.83 16.59
N ILE A 137 -18.10 -0.41 15.90
CA ILE A 137 -16.92 -1.21 15.63
C ILE A 137 -15.70 -0.54 16.26
N LEU A 138 -14.65 -1.31 16.50
CA LEU A 138 -13.38 -0.80 16.99
C LEU A 138 -12.31 -1.02 15.93
N LEU A 139 -11.65 0.05 15.48
CA LEU A 139 -10.42 -0.05 14.71
C LEU A 139 -9.24 0.15 15.64
N ILE A 140 -8.38 -0.86 15.75
CA ILE A 140 -7.09 -0.78 16.41
C ILE A 140 -6.07 -0.44 15.33
N TRP A 141 -5.37 0.67 15.53
CA TRP A 141 -4.40 1.21 14.61
C TRP A 141 -3.22 1.79 15.40
N ASP A 142 -2.00 1.68 14.88
CA ASP A 142 -0.79 2.12 15.55
C ASP A 142 -0.63 3.65 15.57
N ASP A 143 0.23 4.11 16.49
CA ASP A 143 0.53 5.53 16.72
C ASP A 143 1.54 6.06 15.69
N PHE A 144 1.09 6.19 14.44
CA PHE A 144 1.88 6.74 13.34
C PHE A 144 1.35 8.12 12.93
N SER A 145 2.26 9.07 12.71
CA SER A 145 1.92 10.48 12.47
C SER A 145 0.96 10.69 11.28
N ALA A 146 0.98 9.83 10.27
CA ALA A 146 0.08 9.94 9.13
C ALA A 146 -1.39 9.58 9.45
N HIS A 147 -1.68 9.00 10.61
CA HIS A 147 -3.03 8.67 11.04
C HIS A 147 -3.73 9.87 11.71
N PHE A 148 -2.96 10.89 12.13
CA PHE A 148 -3.49 12.11 12.72
C PHE A 148 -3.74 13.14 11.62
N THR A 149 -5.01 13.46 11.38
CA THR A 149 -5.41 14.45 10.38
C THR A 149 -6.77 15.03 10.74
N ASP A 150 -6.98 16.32 10.48
CA ASP A 150 -8.26 17.02 10.71
C ASP A 150 -9.28 16.78 9.57
N LYS A 151 -8.96 15.87 8.63
CA LYS A 151 -9.74 15.61 7.41
C LYS A 151 -10.89 14.60 7.59
N VAL A 152 -11.08 14.07 8.79
CA VAL A 152 -12.05 12.99 9.11
C VAL A 152 -13.01 13.42 10.20
#